data_AF-A0A6G1VN29-F1
#
_entry.id   AF-A0A6G1VN29-F1
#
_cell.length_a   1.000
_cell.length_b   1.000
_cell.length_c   1.000
_cell.angle_alpha   90.00
_cell.angle_beta   90.00
_cell.angle_gamma   90.00
#
_symmetry.space_group_name_H-M   'P 1'
#
loop_
_entity.id
_entity.type
_entity.pdbx_description
1 polymer ?
#
loop_
_entity_poly.entity_id
_entity_poly.type
_entity_poly.pdbx_seq_one_letter_code
_entity_poly.pdbx_strand_id
1 'polypeptide(L)'
;MFNGNLVDRLRKEQRRSVRSLVEFVFGETTKITMTYFRDRVHIDSRHIEKLSEFFQVPIQDFFLTEEEFESKRSGTNVHHISNSTVNINSSPELMMSVINSQKALIEQQADQIAWLREQVEKLQAKNIGRTVENDVEK
;
A
#
# COMPACT_ATOMS: atom_id res chain seq x y z
N MET A 1 4.79 -3.05 8.72
CA MET A 1 6.21 -3.24 8.31
C MET A 1 6.38 -4.62 7.69
N PHE A 2 7.22 -4.80 6.67
CA PHE A 2 7.41 -6.09 5.98
C PHE A 2 8.31 -7.07 6.78
N ASN A 3 8.07 -8.37 6.68
CA ASN A 3 8.87 -9.43 7.27
C ASN A 3 9.67 -10.18 6.20
N GLY A 4 10.83 -9.65 5.83
CA GLY A 4 11.66 -10.30 4.82
C GLY A 4 12.24 -11.68 5.22
N ASN A 5 12.36 -11.95 6.52
CA ASN A 5 12.82 -13.26 6.99
C ASN A 5 11.77 -14.36 6.80
N LEU A 6 10.48 -13.99 6.70
CA LEU A 6 9.42 -14.93 6.36
C LEU A 6 9.62 -15.50 4.94
N VAL A 7 10.12 -14.71 4.00
CA VAL A 7 10.35 -15.16 2.61
C VAL A 7 11.35 -16.31 2.56
N ASP A 8 12.44 -16.25 3.33
CA ASP A 8 13.40 -17.36 3.38
C ASP A 8 12.82 -18.60 4.07
N ARG A 9 11.97 -18.41 5.08
CA ARG A 9 11.28 -19.49 5.79
C ARG A 9 10.29 -20.21 4.86
N LEU A 10 9.35 -19.48 4.25
CA LEU A 10 8.36 -20.03 3.32
C LEU A 10 9.01 -20.73 2.13
N ARG A 11 10.10 -20.17 1.60
CA ARG A 11 10.88 -20.81 0.54
C ARG A 11 11.38 -22.20 0.96
N LYS A 12 11.96 -22.33 2.15
CA LYS A 12 12.48 -23.61 2.65
C LYS A 12 11.36 -24.61 2.93
N GLU A 13 10.28 -24.16 3.56
CA GLU A 13 9.10 -24.99 3.89
C GLU A 13 8.43 -25.54 2.63
N GLN A 14 8.19 -24.68 1.64
CA GLN A 14 7.57 -25.07 0.37
C GLN A 14 8.57 -25.62 -0.66
N ARG A 15 9.85 -25.77 -0.30
CA ARG A 15 10.95 -26.25 -1.19
C ARG A 15 11.02 -25.51 -2.54
N ARG A 16 10.75 -24.21 -2.54
CA ARG A 16 10.74 -23.37 -3.76
C ARG A 16 12.17 -23.02 -4.17
N SER A 17 12.42 -22.97 -5.49
CA SER A 17 13.73 -22.56 -5.99
C SER A 17 13.93 -21.05 -5.78
N VAL A 18 15.16 -20.64 -5.44
CA VAL A 18 15.51 -19.22 -5.30
C VAL A 18 15.28 -18.47 -6.61
N ARG A 19 15.69 -19.09 -7.72
CA ARG A 19 15.59 -18.52 -9.06
C ARG A 19 14.14 -18.24 -9.43
N SER A 20 13.26 -19.24 -9.32
CA SER A 20 11.84 -19.09 -9.65
C SER A 20 11.14 -18.01 -8.80
N LEU A 21 11.49 -17.91 -7.51
CA LEU A 21 10.93 -16.88 -6.63
C LEU A 21 11.34 -15.48 -7.10
N VAL A 22 12.64 -15.29 -7.32
CA VAL A 22 13.22 -13.99 -7.69
C VAL A 22 12.70 -13.54 -9.07
N GLU A 23 12.66 -14.45 -10.03
CA GLU A 23 12.14 -14.18 -11.39
C GLU A 23 10.65 -13.83 -11.36
N PHE A 24 9.84 -14.54 -10.56
CA PHE A 24 8.41 -14.24 -10.43
C PHE A 24 8.15 -12.86 -9.81
N VAL A 25 8.83 -12.56 -8.70
CA VAL A 25 8.61 -11.34 -7.93
C VAL A 25 9.16 -10.12 -8.66
N PHE A 26 10.43 -10.16 -9.09
CA PHE A 26 11.15 -8.99 -9.61
C PHE A 26 11.38 -9.01 -11.13
N GLY A 27 11.08 -10.12 -11.81
CA GLY A 27 11.30 -10.30 -13.24
C GLY A 27 12.57 -11.08 -13.59
N GLU A 28 12.61 -11.66 -14.78
CA GLU A 28 13.67 -12.58 -15.24
C GLU A 28 15.06 -11.94 -15.36
N THR A 29 15.12 -10.63 -15.60
CA THR A 29 16.37 -9.88 -15.82
C THR A 29 16.98 -9.32 -14.54
N THR A 30 16.39 -9.61 -13.38
CA THR A 30 16.83 -9.06 -12.11
C THR A 30 18.15 -9.67 -11.63
N LYS A 31 18.98 -8.85 -10.98
CA LYS A 31 20.19 -9.29 -10.25
C LYS A 31 19.94 -9.46 -8.75
N ILE A 32 18.69 -9.35 -8.32
CA ILE A 32 18.29 -9.50 -6.93
C ILE A 32 18.56 -10.94 -6.50
N THR A 33 19.04 -11.12 -5.27
CA THR A 33 19.30 -12.45 -4.69
C THR A 33 18.54 -12.58 -3.36
N MET A 34 18.53 -13.77 -2.75
CA MET A 34 17.84 -13.99 -1.46
C MET A 34 18.32 -13.07 -0.34
N THR A 35 19.55 -12.54 -0.43
CA THR A 35 20.07 -11.59 0.57
C THR A 35 19.26 -10.29 0.61
N TYR A 36 18.55 -9.95 -0.48
CA TYR A 36 17.66 -8.81 -0.53
C TYR A 36 16.61 -8.85 0.57
N PHE A 37 16.02 -10.01 0.83
CA PHE A 37 14.94 -10.14 1.82
C PHE A 37 15.45 -10.19 3.27
N ARG A 38 16.74 -10.47 3.48
CA ARG A 38 17.29 -10.64 4.83
C ARG A 38 17.12 -9.36 5.63
N ASP A 39 16.42 -9.48 6.76
CA ASP A 39 16.14 -8.41 7.71
C ASP A 39 15.48 -7.15 7.12
N ARG A 40 14.96 -7.23 5.88
CA ARG A 40 14.23 -6.12 5.28
C ARG A 40 12.89 -5.94 5.97
N VAL A 41 12.62 -4.67 6.26
CA VAL A 41 11.37 -4.18 6.84
C VAL A 41 10.50 -3.43 5.85
N HIS A 42 11.01 -3.18 4.63
CA HIS A 42 10.35 -2.38 3.58
C HIS A 42 10.43 -3.09 2.23
N ILE A 43 9.34 -3.05 1.49
CA ILE A 43 9.21 -3.58 0.13
C ILE A 43 8.06 -2.87 -0.59
N ASP A 44 8.14 -2.74 -1.91
CA ASP A 44 7.03 -2.19 -2.70
C ASP A 44 5.80 -3.11 -2.66
N SER A 45 4.61 -2.50 -2.68
CA SER A 45 3.32 -3.23 -2.67
C SER A 45 3.20 -4.22 -3.83
N ARG A 46 3.63 -3.85 -5.05
CA ARG A 46 3.61 -4.77 -6.20
C ARG A 46 4.41 -6.05 -5.95
N HIS A 47 5.52 -5.97 -5.21
CA HIS A 47 6.33 -7.14 -4.90
C HIS A 47 5.71 -7.98 -3.78
N ILE A 48 5.02 -7.36 -2.81
CA ILE A 48 4.34 -8.10 -1.74
C ILE A 48 3.12 -8.89 -2.27
N GLU A 49 2.37 -8.31 -3.21
CA GLU A 49 1.26 -9.00 -3.88
C GLU A 49 1.76 -10.25 -4.61
N LYS A 50 2.85 -10.12 -5.37
CA LYS A 50 3.48 -11.26 -6.04
C LYS A 50 4.03 -12.31 -5.07
N LEU A 51 4.56 -11.90 -3.92
CA LEU A 51 4.98 -12.85 -2.88
C LEU A 51 3.80 -13.63 -2.31
N SER A 52 2.68 -12.94 -2.03
CA SER A 52 1.44 -13.56 -1.60
C SER A 52 0.93 -14.57 -2.63
N GLU A 53 0.92 -14.21 -3.91
CA GLU A 53 0.52 -15.10 -5.00
C GLU A 53 1.45 -16.31 -5.14
N PHE A 54 2.77 -16.09 -5.12
CA PHE A 54 3.76 -17.15 -5.30
C PHE A 54 3.72 -18.20 -4.18
N PHE A 55 3.56 -17.75 -2.94
CA PHE A 55 3.49 -18.64 -1.78
C PHE A 55 2.09 -19.12 -1.44
N GLN A 56 1.05 -18.53 -2.05
CA GLN A 56 -0.36 -18.75 -1.71
C GLN A 56 -0.66 -18.46 -0.24
N VAL A 57 -0.07 -17.38 0.28
CA VAL A 57 -0.20 -16.95 1.67
C VAL A 57 -0.81 -15.55 1.69
N PRO A 58 -1.71 -15.21 2.63
CA PRO A 58 -2.26 -13.87 2.74
C PRO A 58 -1.18 -12.79 2.86
N ILE A 59 -1.42 -11.61 2.27
CA ILE A 59 -0.48 -10.48 2.33
C ILE A 59 -0.18 -10.08 3.78
N GLN A 60 -1.17 -10.24 4.69
CA GLN A 60 -1.08 -9.90 6.10
C GLN A 60 0.07 -10.61 6.81
N ASP A 61 0.33 -11.87 6.46
CA ASP A 61 1.36 -12.69 7.10
C ASP A 61 2.77 -12.17 6.79
N PHE A 62 2.93 -11.43 5.68
CA PHE A 62 4.19 -10.78 5.34
C PHE A 62 4.45 -9.50 6.13
N PHE A 63 3.57 -9.11 7.05
CA PHE A 63 3.81 -7.98 7.94
C PHE A 63 4.29 -8.44 9.32
N LEU A 64 5.31 -7.76 9.84
CA LEU A 64 5.73 -7.87 11.23
C LEU A 64 4.67 -7.25 12.14
N THR A 65 4.50 -7.81 13.33
CA THR A 65 3.80 -7.10 14.42
C THR A 65 4.63 -5.91 14.90
N GLU A 66 3.98 -4.98 15.62
CA GLU A 66 4.66 -3.80 16.17
C GLU A 66 5.82 -4.20 17.10
N GLU A 67 5.61 -5.21 17.94
CA GLU A 67 6.62 -5.76 18.86
C GLU A 67 7.83 -6.37 18.12
N GLU A 68 7.56 -7.11 17.03
CA GLU A 68 8.62 -7.70 16.19
C GLU A 68 9.40 -6.64 15.42
N PHE A 69 8.78 -5.52 15.06
CA PHE A 69 9.45 -4.43 14.39
C PHE A 69 10.35 -3.63 15.34
N GLU A 70 9.84 -3.27 16.51
CA GLU A 70 10.59 -2.50 17.52
C GLU A 70 11.83 -3.27 18.03
N SER A 71 11.70 -4.58 18.23
CA SER A 71 12.83 -5.44 18.59
C SER A 71 13.92 -5.49 17.50
N LYS A 72 13.57 -5.40 16.22
CA LYS A 72 14.53 -5.30 15.11
C LYS A 72 15.15 -3.91 14.96
N ARG A 73 14.40 -2.86 15.31
CA ARG A 73 14.88 -1.47 15.28
C ARG A 73 15.95 -1.22 16.35
N SER A 74 15.81 -1.84 17.52
CA SER A 74 16.72 -1.71 18.66
C SER A 74 18.17 -2.14 18.38
N GLY A 75 18.40 -3.00 17.37
CA GLY A 75 19.75 -3.46 16.98
C GLY A 75 20.52 -2.53 16.02
N THR A 76 19.90 -1.44 15.53
CA THR A 76 20.53 -0.54 14.55
C THR A 76 20.89 0.77 15.23
N ASN A 77 22.19 1.02 15.46
CA ASN A 77 22.68 2.32 15.93
C ASN A 77 22.08 3.44 15.07
N VAL A 78 21.21 4.23 15.68
CA VAL A 78 20.49 5.34 15.05
C VAL A 78 21.49 6.44 14.73
N HIS A 79 22.04 6.43 13.52
CA HIS A 79 22.56 7.67 12.95
C HIS A 79 21.37 8.52 12.54
N HIS A 80 21.16 9.61 13.26
CA HIS A 80 20.29 10.70 12.84
C HIS A 80 20.71 11.15 11.43
N ILE A 81 19.88 10.87 10.43
CA ILE A 81 20.01 11.46 9.09
C ILE A 81 18.89 12.50 8.97
N SER A 82 19.30 13.76 8.85
CA SER A 82 18.51 15.00 8.97
C SER A 82 17.46 15.25 7.88
N ASN A 83 16.79 14.24 7.34
CA ASN A 83 15.65 14.38 6.41
C ASN A 83 14.48 13.44 6.79
N SER A 84 14.30 13.20 8.10
CA SER A 84 13.34 12.22 8.62
C SER A 84 11.90 12.73 8.53
N THR A 85 11.06 11.97 7.81
CA THR A 85 9.62 11.92 8.08
C THR A 85 9.44 11.73 9.58
N VAL A 86 8.81 12.70 10.23
CA VAL A 86 8.64 12.75 11.68
C VAL A 86 7.86 11.51 12.11
N ASN A 87 8.44 10.73 13.03
CA ASN A 87 7.78 9.58 13.65
C ASN A 87 6.64 10.09 14.55
N ILE A 88 5.44 10.15 13.98
CA ILE A 88 4.22 10.72 14.58
C ILE A 88 3.74 9.90 15.79
N ASN A 89 4.23 8.66 15.93
CA ASN A 89 3.90 7.77 17.05
C ASN A 89 4.70 8.07 18.33
N SER A 90 5.65 9.01 18.28
CA SER A 90 6.49 9.38 19.45
C SER A 90 5.88 10.50 20.31
N SER A 91 4.81 11.16 19.87
CA SER A 91 4.14 12.24 20.62
C SER A 91 2.62 12.22 20.35
N PRO A 92 1.79 12.03 21.39
CA PRO A 92 0.32 12.05 21.28
C PRO A 92 -0.23 13.32 20.61
N GLU A 93 0.44 14.46 20.81
CA GLU A 93 0.06 15.75 20.25
C GLU A 93 0.24 15.80 18.71
N LEU A 94 1.33 15.21 18.20
CA LEU A 94 1.57 15.11 16.76
C LEU A 94 0.59 14.13 16.09
N MET A 95 0.25 13.03 16.77
CA MET A 95 -0.76 12.08 16.30
C MET A 95 -2.13 12.75 16.16
N MET A 96 -2.54 13.53 17.17
CA MET A 96 -3.79 14.29 17.11
C MET A 96 -3.80 15.34 16.00
N SER A 97 -2.68 16.03 15.75
CA SER A 97 -2.56 16.97 14.64
C SER A 97 -2.77 16.30 13.28
N VAL A 98 -2.20 15.10 13.09
CA VAL A 98 -2.33 14.34 11.84
C VAL A 98 -3.74 13.79 11.67
N ILE A 99 -4.36 13.28 12.74
CA ILE A 99 -5.76 12.84 12.72
C ILE A 99 -6.68 13.99 12.30
N ASN A 100 -6.49 15.19 12.85
CA ASN A 100 -7.29 16.36 12.49
C ASN A 100 -7.09 16.77 11.03
N SER A 101 -5.85 16.72 10.53
CA SER A 101 -5.54 17.01 9.12
C SER A 101 -6.18 15.98 8.17
N GLN A 102 -6.11 14.69 8.51
CA GLN A 102 -6.75 13.63 7.73
C GLN A 102 -8.27 13.75 7.74
N LYS A 103 -8.87 14.13 8.87
CA LYS A 103 -10.30 14.40 8.96
C LYS A 103 -10.74 15.53 8.01
N ALA A 104 -10.01 16.63 8.00
CA ALA A 104 -10.30 17.77 7.10
C ALA A 104 -10.18 17.37 5.62
N LEU A 105 -9.20 16.54 5.26
CA LEU A 105 -9.06 16.01 3.91
C LEU A 105 -10.26 15.13 3.50
N ILE A 106 -10.73 14.26 4.41
CA ILE A 106 -11.89 13.39 4.17
C ILE A 106 -13.15 14.23 3.96
N GLU A 107 -13.36 15.27 4.78
CA GLU A 107 -14.49 16.19 4.63
C GLU A 107 -14.45 16.90 3.27
N GLN A 108 -13.27 17.39 2.86
CA GLN A 108 -13.09 18.02 1.55
C GLN A 108 -13.35 17.04 0.40
N GLN A 109 -12.94 15.77 0.52
CA GLN A 109 -13.20 14.74 -0.49
C GLN A 109 -14.70 14.40 -0.56
N ALA A 110 -15.41 14.39 0.57
CA ALA A 110 -16.84 14.15 0.60
C ALA A 110 -17.60 15.27 -0.16
N ASP A 111 -17.22 16.53 0.02
CA ASP A 111 -17.80 17.66 -0.71
C ASP A 111 -17.54 17.56 -2.22
N GLN A 112 -16.34 17.16 -2.63
CA GLN A 112 -16.02 16.93 -4.03
C GLN A 112 -16.86 15.80 -4.64
N ILE A 113 -17.08 14.72 -3.90
CA ILE A 113 -17.93 13.60 -4.34
C ILE A 113 -19.39 14.07 -4.48
N ALA A 114 -19.90 14.84 -3.52
CA ALA A 114 -21.25 15.39 -3.57
C ALA A 114 -21.44 16.29 -4.80
N TRP A 115 -20.47 17.18 -5.05
CA TRP A 115 -20.48 18.04 -6.22
C TRP A 115 -20.45 17.24 -7.53
N LEU A 116 -19.57 16.24 -7.65
CA LEU A 116 -19.50 15.39 -8.84
C LEU A 116 -20.82 14.64 -9.09
N ARG A 117 -21.49 14.15 -8.03
CA ARG A 117 -22.80 13.51 -8.14
C ARG A 117 -23.85 14.48 -8.69
N GLU A 118 -23.88 15.72 -8.20
CA GLU A 118 -24.80 16.76 -8.68
C GLU A 118 -24.55 17.09 -10.17
N GLN A 119 -23.28 17.16 -10.59
CA GLN A 119 -22.96 17.41 -12.00
C GLN A 119 -23.40 16.25 -12.91
N VAL A 120 -23.22 15.00 -12.46
CA VAL A 120 -23.68 13.82 -13.20
C VAL A 120 -25.20 13.84 -13.36
N GLU A 121 -25.94 14.16 -12.29
CA GLU A 121 -27.40 14.27 -12.33
C GLU A 121 -27.87 15.34 -13.32
N LYS A 122 -27.23 16.53 -13.31
CA LYS A 122 -27.52 17.61 -14.27
C LYS A 122 -27.25 17.20 -15.71
N LEU A 123 -26.14 16.49 -15.96
CA LEU A 123 -25.80 15.99 -17.30
C LEU A 123 -26.77 14.92 -17.77
N GLN A 124 -27.21 14.02 -16.88
CA GLN A 124 -28.20 12.99 -17.18
C GLN A 124 -29.56 13.62 -17.49
N ALA A 125 -30.03 14.57 -16.68
CA ALA A 125 -31.27 15.30 -16.93
C ALA A 125 -31.26 16.07 -18.26
N LYS A 126 -30.12 16.69 -18.60
CA LYS A 126 -29.92 17.40 -19.88
C LYS A 126 -29.90 16.44 -21.08
N ASN A 127 -29.35 15.23 -20.91
CA ASN A 127 -29.36 14.22 -21.96
C ASN A 127 -30.77 13.66 -22.22
N ILE A 128 -31.57 13.46 -21.15
CA ILE A 128 -32.96 13.02 -21.27
C ILE A 128 -33.81 14.06 -22.02
N GLY A 129 -33.66 15.35 -21.71
CA GLY A 129 -34.36 16.43 -22.43
C GLY A 129 -34.02 16.50 -23.92
N ARG A 130 -32.77 16.19 -24.29
CA ARG A 130 -32.31 16.21 -25.70
C ARG A 130 -32.84 15.03 -26.52
N THR A 131 -33.11 13.89 -25.88
CA THR A 131 -33.81 12.76 -26.52
C THR A 131 -35.28 13.03 -26.74
N VAL A 132 -35.97 13.72 -25.82
CA VAL A 132 -37.40 14.03 -25.95
C VAL A 132 -37.66 15.07 -27.04
N GLU A 133 -36.81 16.07 -27.23
CA GLU A 133 -36.98 17.05 -28.33
C GLU A 133 -36.79 16.44 -29.73
N ASN A 134 -35.90 15.46 -29.88
CA ASN A 134 -35.67 14.80 -31.18
C ASN A 134 -36.81 13.83 -31.58
N ASP A 135 -37.60 13.34 -30.62
CA ASP A 135 -38.74 12.45 -30.89
C ASP A 135 -40.05 13.22 -31.18
N VAL A 136 -40.07 14.55 -30.99
CA VAL A 136 -41.25 15.40 -31.25
C VAL A 136 -41.21 16.03 -32.66
N GLU A 137 -40.09 15.96 -33.39
CA GLU A 137 -39.94 16.48 -34.77
C GLU A 137 -40.10 15.43 -35.89
N LYS A 138 -40.79 14.30 -35.65
CA LYS A 138 -41.13 13.32 -36.71
C LYS A 138 -42.62 13.15 -36.93
#